data_AF-A0AAN5CGG2-F1
#
_entry.id   AF-A0AAN5CGG2-F1
#
_cell.length_a   1.000
_cell.length_b   1.000
_cell.length_c   1.000
_cell.angle_alpha   90.00
_cell.angle_beta   90.00
_cell.angle_gamma   90.00
#
_symmetry.space_group_name_H-M   'P 1'
#
loop_
_entity.id
_entity.type
_entity.pdbx_description
1 polymer ?
#
loop_
_entity_poly.entity_id
_entity_poly.type
_entity_poly.pdbx_seq_one_letter_code
_entity_poly.pdbx_strand_id
1 'polypeptide(L)'
;LPFFCSILQIVRCNCPDGFFVVEGVCRGTYTSVSVRKLDALTVAIDKCQEIGKHPVIIRNEDDQRDMLARFLISTSQDEGYVIGLTCNEGSNRWEWIDGSPLSFKPPNGNYDKELDENCAPGCSWYVWR
;
A
#
# COMPACT_ATOMS: atom_id res chain seq x y z
N LEU A 1 43.57 -14.00 -25.66
CA LEU A 1 42.71 -14.27 -24.49
C LEU A 1 41.81 -13.06 -24.28
N PRO A 2 40.50 -13.14 -24.55
CA PRO A 2 39.61 -12.03 -24.25
C PRO A 2 39.41 -11.92 -22.74
N PHE A 3 39.68 -10.74 -22.18
CA PHE A 3 39.37 -10.40 -20.80
C PHE A 3 37.88 -10.04 -20.71
N PHE A 4 37.15 -10.73 -19.84
CA PHE A 4 35.79 -10.35 -19.47
C PHE A 4 35.84 -9.53 -18.18
N CYS A 5 35.35 -8.30 -18.23
CA CYS A 5 35.17 -7.42 -17.08
C CYS A 5 33.69 -7.46 -16.68
N SER A 6 33.42 -7.95 -15.47
CA SER A 6 32.08 -7.96 -14.89
C SER A 6 32.01 -6.90 -13.80
N ILE A 7 31.08 -5.95 -13.92
CA ILE A 7 30.78 -5.03 -12.82
C ILE A 7 29.72 -5.68 -11.95
N LEU A 8 30.06 -6.03 -10.71
CA LEU A 8 29.07 -6.39 -9.69
C LEU A 8 28.40 -5.10 -9.22
N GLN A 9 27.35 -4.67 -9.92
CA GLN A 9 26.49 -3.58 -9.47
C GLN A 9 25.74 -4.04 -8.23
N ILE A 10 26.31 -3.82 -7.05
CA ILE A 10 25.57 -3.88 -5.79
C ILE A 10 24.74 -2.60 -5.75
N VAL A 11 23.62 -2.57 -6.47
CA VAL A 11 22.63 -1.50 -6.37
C VAL A 11 22.03 -1.60 -4.98
N ARG A 12 22.64 -0.92 -4.00
CA ARG A 12 21.97 -0.65 -2.72
C ARG A 12 20.90 0.39 -3.04
N CYS A 13 19.69 -0.07 -3.37
CA CYS A 13 18.51 0.78 -3.35
C CYS A 13 18.32 1.25 -1.90
N ASN A 14 19.05 2.28 -1.48
CA ASN A 14 18.67 3.01 -0.29
C ASN A 14 17.36 3.69 -0.63
N CYS A 15 16.32 3.41 0.14
CA CYS A 15 15.04 4.04 -0.08
C CYS A 15 15.15 5.55 0.20
N PRO A 16 14.35 6.38 -0.49
CA PRO A 16 14.26 7.81 -0.17
C PRO A 16 13.88 8.02 1.30
N ASP A 17 14.16 9.21 1.83
CA ASP A 17 13.76 9.57 3.19
C ASP A 17 12.26 9.32 3.42
N GLY A 18 11.92 8.72 4.56
CA GLY A 18 10.55 8.28 4.87
C GLY A 18 10.18 6.90 4.32
N PHE A 19 11.07 6.25 3.55
CA PHE A 19 10.90 4.90 3.03
C PHE A 19 11.95 3.92 3.57
N PHE A 20 11.60 2.65 3.63
CA PHE A 20 12.44 1.56 4.12
C PHE A 20 12.33 0.34 3.20
N VAL A 21 13.40 -0.47 3.17
CA VAL A 21 13.44 -1.68 2.34
C VAL A 21 12.78 -2.84 3.08
N VAL A 22 11.83 -3.49 2.41
CA VAL A 22 11.26 -4.78 2.78
C VAL A 22 11.37 -5.69 1.57
N GLU A 23 12.07 -6.82 1.69
CA GLU A 23 12.28 -7.77 0.59
C GLU A 23 12.76 -7.13 -0.73
N GLY A 24 13.60 -6.08 -0.63
CA GLY A 24 14.11 -5.36 -1.81
C GLY A 24 13.16 -4.29 -2.38
N VAL A 25 12.00 -4.07 -1.76
CA VAL A 25 11.03 -3.05 -2.16
C VAL A 25 10.99 -1.91 -1.15
N CYS A 26 11.00 -0.66 -1.63
CA CYS A 26 10.83 0.52 -0.79
C CYS A 26 9.37 0.76 -0.42
N ARG A 27 9.09 0.86 0.88
CA ARG A 27 7.75 1.09 1.45
C ARG A 27 7.83 2.21 2.48
N GLY A 28 6.79 3.03 2.62
CA GLY A 28 6.86 4.18 3.53
C GLY A 28 5.71 5.16 3.37
N THR A 29 5.79 6.26 4.12
CA THR A 29 4.83 7.37 4.05
C THR A 29 5.46 8.52 3.29
N TYR A 30 4.79 8.97 2.24
CA TYR A 30 5.27 10.09 1.43
C TYR A 30 4.88 11.45 2.02
N THR A 31 3.60 11.61 2.39
CA THR A 31 3.05 12.85 2.94
C THR A 31 1.80 12.57 3.75
N SER A 32 1.44 13.50 4.63
CA SER A 32 0.15 13.53 5.33
C SER A 32 -0.71 14.66 4.76
N VAL A 33 -2.00 14.40 4.53
CA VAL A 33 -2.95 15.36 3.98
C VAL A 33 -4.30 15.22 4.68
N SER A 34 -5.02 16.33 4.84
CA SER A 34 -6.41 16.33 5.32
C SER A 34 -7.36 16.39 4.13
N VAL A 35 -8.20 15.38 3.98
CA VAL A 35 -9.10 15.21 2.83
C VAL A 35 -10.44 14.64 3.27
N ARG A 36 -11.48 14.79 2.44
CA ARG A 36 -12.76 14.11 2.67
C ARG A 36 -12.59 12.61 2.43
N LYS A 37 -13.36 11.80 3.17
CA LYS A 37 -13.29 10.33 3.09
C LYS A 37 -13.45 9.81 1.65
N LEU A 38 -14.42 10.35 0.91
CA LEU A 38 -14.72 9.96 -0.47
C LEU A 38 -13.60 10.28 -1.47
N ASP A 39 -12.75 11.26 -1.17
CA ASP A 39 -11.66 11.67 -2.06
C ASP A 39 -10.33 10.99 -1.70
N ALA A 40 -10.27 10.28 -0.57
CA ALA A 40 -9.00 9.90 0.03
C ALA A 40 -8.18 8.92 -0.80
N LEU A 41 -8.82 7.95 -1.46
CA LEU A 41 -8.13 7.02 -2.36
C LEU A 41 -7.57 7.75 -3.58
N THR A 42 -8.38 8.60 -4.23
CA THR A 42 -7.94 9.38 -5.40
C THR A 42 -6.76 10.28 -5.04
N VAL A 43 -6.86 11.02 -3.92
CA VAL A 43 -5.74 11.86 -3.47
C VAL A 43 -4.51 11.04 -3.11
N ALA A 44 -4.67 9.87 -2.49
CA ALA A 44 -3.53 8.99 -2.19
C ALA A 44 -2.85 8.47 -3.47
N ILE A 45 -3.63 8.11 -4.50
CA ILE A 45 -3.11 7.72 -5.81
C ILE A 45 -2.31 8.88 -6.41
N ASP A 46 -2.88 10.08 -6.49
CA ASP A 46 -2.23 11.26 -7.07
C ASP A 46 -0.92 11.57 -6.33
N LYS A 47 -0.94 11.57 -4.99
CA LYS A 47 0.25 11.83 -4.17
C LYS A 47 1.33 10.78 -4.31
N CYS A 48 0.99 9.49 -4.38
CA CYS A 48 1.98 8.47 -4.64
C CYS A 48 2.52 8.54 -6.09
N GLN A 49 1.70 8.98 -7.06
CA GLN A 49 2.14 9.16 -8.44
C GLN A 49 3.12 10.31 -8.62
N GLU A 50 3.10 11.34 -7.76
CA GLU A 50 4.12 12.42 -7.75
C GLU A 50 5.56 11.88 -7.63
N ILE A 51 5.73 10.70 -7.02
CA ILE A 51 7.03 9.99 -6.90
C ILE A 51 7.12 8.72 -7.76
N GLY A 52 6.19 8.54 -8.70
CA GLY A 52 6.12 7.36 -9.57
C GLY A 52 5.84 6.06 -8.81
N LYS A 53 5.06 6.12 -7.74
CA LYS A 53 4.64 4.99 -6.89
C LYS A 53 3.12 4.92 -6.79
N HIS A 54 2.63 3.99 -5.98
CA HIS A 54 1.21 3.78 -5.72
C HIS A 54 0.96 3.54 -4.21
N PRO A 55 -0.27 3.75 -3.71
CA PRO A 55 -0.66 3.36 -2.36
C PRO A 55 -0.39 1.89 -2.04
N VAL A 56 -0.19 1.54 -0.77
CA VAL A 56 0.25 0.20 -0.37
C VAL A 56 -0.74 -0.88 -0.81
N ILE A 57 -0.21 -2.02 -1.23
CA ILE A 57 -0.96 -3.22 -1.61
C ILE A 57 -0.50 -4.35 -0.69
N ILE A 58 -1.44 -5.10 -0.12
CA ILE A 58 -1.14 -6.17 0.86
C ILE A 58 -1.40 -7.52 0.22
N ARG A 59 -0.36 -8.35 0.07
CA ARG A 59 -0.46 -9.66 -0.58
C ARG A 59 -0.39 -10.84 0.37
N ASN A 60 0.21 -10.63 1.53
CA ASN A 60 0.51 -11.69 2.48
C ASN A 60 0.68 -11.11 3.89
N GLU A 61 0.95 -12.01 4.84
CA GLU A 61 1.15 -11.65 6.24
C GLU A 61 2.39 -10.78 6.46
N ASP A 62 3.44 -10.96 5.67
CA ASP A 62 4.66 -10.14 5.78
C ASP A 62 4.39 -8.69 5.36
N ASP A 63 3.69 -8.48 4.24
CA ASP A 63 3.24 -7.16 3.81
C ASP A 63 2.38 -6.50 4.89
N GLN A 64 1.42 -7.23 5.46
CA GLN A 64 0.54 -6.70 6.50
C GLN A 64 1.31 -6.36 7.78
N ARG A 65 2.19 -7.26 8.24
CA ARG A 65 2.98 -7.08 9.46
C ARG A 65 3.90 -5.88 9.31
N ASP A 66 4.59 -5.76 8.18
CA ASP A 66 5.58 -4.70 7.96
C ASP A 66 4.90 -3.35 7.76
N MET A 67 3.73 -3.36 7.11
CA MET A 67 2.80 -2.24 7.08
C MET A 67 2.46 -1.83 8.54
N LEU A 68 1.75 -2.69 9.29
CA LEU A 68 1.24 -2.40 10.64
C LEU A 68 2.33 -1.99 11.64
N ALA A 69 3.47 -2.70 11.67
CA ALA A 69 4.56 -2.44 12.59
C ALA A 69 5.12 -1.00 12.45
N ARG A 70 4.99 -0.39 11.26
CA ARG A 70 5.45 0.97 11.00
C ARG A 70 4.32 2.01 11.05
N PHE A 71 3.06 1.64 10.78
CA PHE A 71 1.91 2.51 11.09
C PHE A 71 1.83 2.86 12.57
N LEU A 72 1.97 1.86 13.44
CA LEU A 72 1.93 2.04 14.89
C LEU A 72 3.02 2.99 15.42
N ILE A 73 4.06 3.28 14.65
CA ILE A 73 5.15 4.17 15.04
C ILE A 73 4.97 5.57 14.43
N SER A 74 4.29 5.70 13.29
CA SER A 74 4.29 6.93 12.47
C SER A 74 2.99 7.72 12.48
N THR A 75 1.88 7.18 13.01
CA THR A 75 0.58 7.86 13.03
C THR A 75 0.07 8.14 14.44
N SER A 76 -0.60 9.28 14.59
CA SER A 76 -1.43 9.57 15.76
C SER A 76 -2.71 8.72 15.76
N GLN A 77 -3.42 8.63 16.89
CA GLN A 77 -4.66 7.83 17.00
C GLN A 77 -5.77 8.28 16.01
N ASP A 78 -5.74 9.54 15.56
CA ASP A 78 -6.78 10.11 14.71
C ASP A 78 -6.45 10.05 13.21
N GLU A 79 -5.30 9.48 12.84
CA GLU A 79 -4.82 9.40 11.45
C GLU A 79 -5.00 7.99 10.88
N GLY A 80 -5.87 7.88 9.88
CA GLY A 80 -6.06 6.66 9.11
C GLY A 80 -5.12 6.61 7.90
N TYR A 81 -4.52 5.45 7.65
CA TYR A 81 -3.70 5.25 6.46
C TYR A 81 -4.52 4.68 5.32
N VAL A 82 -4.53 5.38 4.20
CA VAL A 82 -5.22 4.93 2.98
C VAL A 82 -4.40 3.83 2.32
N ILE A 83 -5.04 2.68 2.08
CA ILE A 83 -4.44 1.59 1.30
C ILE A 83 -4.97 1.60 -0.13
N GLY A 84 -4.24 0.95 -1.04
CA GLY A 84 -4.59 0.88 -2.47
C GLY A 84 -5.73 -0.08 -2.79
N LEU A 85 -6.80 -0.07 -2.01
CA LEU A 85 -7.99 -0.89 -2.23
C LEU A 85 -9.07 -0.06 -2.93
N THR A 86 -9.59 -0.57 -4.04
CA THR A 86 -10.59 0.10 -4.88
C THR A 86 -11.77 -0.83 -5.18
N CYS A 87 -12.89 -0.24 -5.57
CA CYS A 87 -14.05 -0.99 -6.02
C CYS A 87 -14.02 -1.19 -7.54
N ASN A 88 -14.08 -2.44 -7.99
CA ASN A 88 -14.21 -2.75 -9.41
C ASN A 88 -15.65 -2.48 -9.90
N GLU A 89 -15.84 -1.53 -10.81
CA GLU A 89 -17.18 -1.13 -11.28
C GLU A 89 -17.92 -2.24 -12.06
N GLY A 90 -17.19 -3.17 -12.68
CA GLY A 90 -17.79 -4.26 -13.46
C GLY A 90 -18.31 -5.41 -12.59
N SER A 91 -17.67 -5.67 -11.45
CA SER A 91 -18.00 -6.80 -10.57
C SER A 91 -18.55 -6.39 -9.20
N ASN A 92 -18.46 -5.11 -8.83
CA ASN A 92 -18.72 -4.58 -7.49
C ASN A 92 -17.92 -5.31 -6.40
N ARG A 93 -16.71 -5.78 -6.72
CA ARG A 93 -15.81 -6.45 -5.77
C ARG A 93 -14.61 -5.56 -5.45
N TRP A 94 -14.12 -5.68 -4.22
CA TRP A 94 -12.86 -5.06 -3.83
C TRP A 94 -11.69 -5.68 -4.60
N GLU A 95 -10.86 -4.83 -5.16
CA GLU A 95 -9.62 -5.18 -5.84
C GLU A 95 -8.52 -4.20 -5.43
N TRP A 96 -7.28 -4.55 -5.74
CA TRP A 96 -6.18 -3.61 -5.58
C TRP A 96 -6.10 -2.68 -6.79
N ILE A 97 -5.58 -1.48 -6.58
CA ILE A 97 -5.39 -0.46 -7.63
C ILE A 97 -4.53 -0.91 -8.83
N ASP A 98 -3.85 -2.05 -8.74
CA ASP A 98 -3.14 -2.68 -9.87
C ASP A 98 -4.02 -3.68 -10.64
N GLY A 99 -5.31 -3.76 -10.33
CA GLY A 99 -6.31 -4.63 -10.98
C GLY A 99 -6.31 -6.07 -10.49
N SER A 100 -5.48 -6.41 -9.51
CA SER A 100 -5.44 -7.76 -8.95
C SER A 100 -6.52 -7.98 -7.88
N PRO A 101 -6.99 -9.22 -7.70
CA PRO A 101 -8.05 -9.51 -6.73
C PRO A 101 -7.58 -9.38 -5.27
N LEU A 102 -8.50 -9.00 -4.38
CA LEU A 102 -8.31 -9.07 -2.93
C LEU A 102 -8.39 -10.54 -2.46
N SER A 103 -7.29 -11.27 -2.57
CA SER A 103 -7.20 -12.69 -2.21
C SER A 103 -6.66 -12.95 -0.79
N PHE A 104 -5.84 -12.05 -0.26
CA PHE A 104 -5.25 -12.19 1.05
C PHE A 104 -6.26 -11.85 2.15
N LYS A 105 -6.42 -12.77 3.10
CA LYS A 105 -7.24 -12.58 4.30
C LYS A 105 -6.36 -12.75 5.54
N PRO A 106 -6.12 -11.66 6.30
CA PRO A 106 -5.39 -11.72 7.56
C PRO A 106 -5.94 -12.77 8.53
N PRO A 107 -5.06 -13.52 9.23
CA PRO A 107 -5.49 -14.43 10.28
C PRO A 107 -6.02 -13.67 11.52
N ASN A 108 -6.58 -14.42 12.47
CA ASN A 108 -6.93 -13.95 13.82
C ASN A 108 -7.97 -12.82 13.91
N GLY A 109 -8.87 -12.71 12.93
CA GLY A 109 -9.97 -11.73 12.97
C GLY A 109 -9.58 -10.32 12.52
N ASN A 110 -8.37 -10.14 11.99
CA ASN A 110 -7.91 -8.86 11.40
C ASN A 110 -8.44 -8.62 9.97
N TYR A 111 -9.38 -9.45 9.52
CA TYR A 111 -10.05 -9.31 8.24
C TYR A 111 -11.48 -8.82 8.47
N ASP A 112 -11.83 -7.71 7.82
CA ASP A 112 -13.19 -7.16 7.86
C ASP A 112 -14.08 -7.91 6.87
N LYS A 113 -15.25 -8.36 7.35
CA LYS A 113 -16.20 -9.12 6.51
C LYS A 113 -16.86 -8.23 5.45
N GLU A 114 -16.89 -6.91 5.62
CA GLU A 114 -17.37 -5.98 4.59
C GLU A 114 -16.51 -6.07 3.30
N LEU A 115 -15.26 -6.53 3.42
CA LEU A 115 -14.39 -6.79 2.27
C LEU A 115 -14.83 -8.00 1.43
N ASP A 116 -15.72 -8.85 1.96
CA ASP A 116 -16.36 -9.94 1.23
C ASP A 116 -17.69 -9.52 0.58
N GLU A 117 -18.18 -8.31 0.85
CA GLU A 117 -19.45 -7.79 0.33
C GLU A 117 -19.26 -7.00 -0.97
N ASN A 118 -20.36 -6.50 -1.53
CA ASN A 118 -20.30 -5.62 -2.69
C ASN A 118 -19.84 -4.23 -2.27
N CYS A 119 -18.80 -3.73 -2.92
CA CYS A 119 -18.32 -2.37 -2.71
C CYS A 119 -19.11 -1.36 -3.55
N ALA A 120 -18.95 -0.07 -3.23
CA ALA A 120 -19.43 1.03 -4.04
C ALA A 120 -18.25 1.87 -4.57
N PRO A 121 -18.33 2.41 -5.80
CA PRO A 121 -17.33 3.34 -6.31
C PRO A 121 -17.15 4.56 -5.39
N GLY A 122 -15.92 5.03 -5.24
CA GLY A 122 -15.57 6.15 -4.37
C GLY A 122 -15.44 5.80 -2.87
N CYS A 123 -15.69 4.56 -2.48
CA CYS A 123 -15.32 4.07 -1.15
C CYS A 123 -13.82 3.74 -1.09
N SER A 124 -13.19 4.12 0.02
CA SER A 124 -11.79 3.81 0.30
C SER A 124 -11.67 2.99 1.58
N TRP A 125 -10.66 2.14 1.64
CA TRP A 125 -10.33 1.39 2.85
C TRP A 125 -9.16 2.04 3.59
N TYR A 126 -9.24 1.99 4.91
CA TYR A 126 -8.24 2.57 5.79
C TYR A 126 -7.75 1.53 6.78
N VAL A 127 -6.49 1.68 7.17
CA VAL A 127 -5.96 1.01 8.35
C VAL A 127 -5.79 2.06 9.44
N TRP A 128 -6.37 1.76 10.61
CA TRP A 128 -6.32 2.61 11.80
C TRP A 128 -5.38 1.97 12.83
N ARG A 129 -4.91 2.79 13.77
CA ARG A 129 -4.13 2.35 14.92
C ARG A 129 -5.02 1.74 16.01
#